data_AF-A0A2N2SHQ4-F1
#
_entry.id   AF-A0A2N2SHQ4-F1
#
_cell.length_a   1.000
_cell.length_b   1.000
_cell.length_c   1.000
_cell.angle_alpha   90.00
_cell.angle_beta   90.00
_cell.angle_gamma   90.00
#
_symmetry.space_group_name_H-M   'P 1'
#
loop_
_entity.id
_entity.type
_entity.pdbx_description
1 polymer ?
#
loop_
_entity_poly.entity_id
_entity_poly.type
_entity_poly.pdbx_seq_one_letter_code
_entity_poly.pdbx_strand_id
1 'polypeptide(L)' 'MAQEAPFKLPINLILLDGVGAVLLALGLAEHFAGLDVLPTALSFEYRAYVLMAAGIVLMLPLVLYMLNWARSRSEGRVLK' A
#
# COMPACT_ATOMS: atom_id res chain seq x y z
N MET A 1 -0.63 35.86 1.73
CA MET A 1 -1.16 34.67 2.41
C MET A 1 -0.81 33.48 1.54
N ALA A 2 0.13 32.64 1.96
CA ALA A 2 0.52 31.47 1.17
C ALA A 2 -0.64 30.47 1.20
N GLN A 3 -1.32 30.29 0.07
CA GLN A 3 -2.32 29.24 -0.09
C GLN A 3 -1.60 27.89 0.04
N GLU A 4 -1.73 27.29 1.22
CA GLU A 4 -1.39 25.89 1.42
C GLU A 4 -2.33 25.09 0.52
N ALA A 5 -1.82 24.64 -0.64
CA ALA A 5 -2.57 23.82 -1.55
C ALA A 5 -3.19 22.66 -0.75
N PRO A 6 -4.52 22.51 -0.73
CA PRO A 6 -5.17 21.54 0.13
C PRO A 6 -4.61 20.18 -0.20
N PHE A 7 -4.14 19.47 0.83
CA PHE A 7 -3.61 18.13 0.70
C PHE A 7 -4.72 17.21 0.19
N LYS A 8 -4.81 17.08 -1.14
CA LYS A 8 -5.73 16.18 -1.81
C LYS A 8 -5.05 14.81 -1.84
N LEU A 9 -5.24 14.05 -0.77
CA LEU A 9 -5.01 12.61 -0.81
C LEU A 9 -6.07 12.02 -1.74
N PRO A 10 -5.70 11.46 -2.91
CA PRO A 10 -6.68 10.84 -3.78
C PRO A 10 -7.24 9.61 -3.07
N ILE A 11 -8.57 9.57 -2.89
CA ILE A 11 -9.27 8.46 -2.24
C ILE A 11 -8.89 7.11 -2.84
N ASN A 12 -8.59 7.08 -4.15
CA ASN A 12 -8.17 5.89 -4.88
C ASN A 12 -6.87 5.30 -4.33
N LEU A 13 -5.91 6.11 -3.89
CA LEU A 13 -4.66 5.60 -3.31
C LEU A 13 -4.87 5.04 -1.91
N ILE A 14 -5.76 5.66 -1.12
CA ILE A 14 -6.13 5.14 0.21
C ILE A 14 -6.87 3.81 0.08
N LEU A 15 -7.79 3.70 -0.87
CA LEU A 15 -8.48 2.44 -1.17
C LEU A 15 -7.50 1.37 -1.63
N LEU A 16 -6.57 1.71 -2.53
CA LEU A 16 -5.56 0.78 -3.02
C LEU A 16 -4.64 0.29 -1.89
N ASP A 17 -4.22 1.19 -1.01
CA ASP A 17 -3.42 0.86 0.17
C ASP A 17 -4.18 -0.03 1.16
N GLY A 18 -5.46 0.27 1.39
CA GLY A 18 -6.34 -0.58 2.20
C GLY A 18 -6.48 -1.99 1.61
N VAL A 19 -6.65 -2.11 0.30
CA VAL A 19 -6.68 -3.42 -0.39
C VAL A 19 -5.31 -4.12 -0.26
N GLY A 20 -4.21 -3.39 -0.41
CA GLY A 20 -2.86 -3.91 -0.20
C GLY A 20 -2.65 -4.43 1.23
N ALA A 21 -3.13 -3.70 2.23
CA ALA A 21 -3.08 -4.09 3.64
C ALA A 21 -3.87 -5.37 3.91
N VAL A 22 -5.06 -5.50 3.33
CA VAL A 22 -5.88 -6.70 3.46
C VAL A 22 -5.19 -7.90 2.80
N LEU A 23 -4.61 -7.73 1.60
CA LEU A 23 -3.88 -8.80 0.91
C LEU A 23 -2.62 -9.23 1.68
N LEU A 24 -1.87 -8.28 2.23
CA LEU A 24 -0.69 -8.57 3.05
C LEU A 24 -1.13 -9.30 4.33
N ALA A 25 -2.16 -8.80 5.03
CA ALA A 25 -2.69 -9.43 6.23
C ALA A 25 -3.21 -10.85 5.97
N LEU A 26 -3.88 -11.08 4.84
CA LEU A 26 -4.30 -12.42 4.40
C LEU A 26 -3.11 -13.34 4.14
N GLY A 27 -2.10 -12.88 3.39
CA GLY A 27 -0.88 -13.66 3.14
C GLY A 27 -0.12 -13.98 4.43
N LEU A 28 -0.09 -13.03 5.37
CA LEU A 28 0.54 -13.22 6.69
C LEU A 28 -0.26 -14.21 7.56
N ALA A 29 -1.58 -14.09 7.59
CA ALA A 29 -2.46 -15.01 8.31
C ALA A 29 -2.36 -16.45 7.76
N GLU A 30 -2.28 -16.59 6.45
CA GLU A 30 -2.07 -17.88 5.81
C GLU A 30 -0.70 -18.48 6.14
N HIS A 31 0.37 -17.68 6.08
CA HIS A 31 1.72 -18.16 6.35
C HIS A 31 1.98 -18.48 7.82
N PHE A 32 1.52 -17.63 8.74
CA PHE A 32 1.83 -17.74 10.17
C PHE A 32 0.76 -18.47 10.97
N ALA A 33 -0.52 -18.35 10.60
CA ALA A 33 -1.63 -19.00 11.33
C ALA A 33 -2.14 -20.27 10.65
N GLY A 34 -1.61 -20.63 9.47
CA GLY A 34 -2.05 -21.81 8.71
C GLY A 34 -3.53 -21.75 8.33
N LEU A 35 -4.10 -20.54 8.29
CA LEU A 35 -5.51 -20.34 7.98
C LEU A 35 -5.70 -20.46 6.46
N ASP A 36 -6.39 -21.51 6.03
CA ASP A 36 -6.86 -21.66 4.65
C ASP A 36 -8.11 -20.80 4.40
N VAL A 37 -7.89 -19.49 4.45
CA VAL A 37 -8.94 -18.47 4.20
C VAL A 37 -9.32 -18.34 2.73
N LEU A 38 -8.52 -18.86 1.78
CA LEU A 38 -8.88 -18.89 0.36
C LEU A 38 -9.27 -20.31 -0.10
N PRO A 39 -10.21 -20.42 -1.05
CA PRO A 39 -10.69 -21.70 -1.56
C PRO A 39 -9.61 -22.49 -2.31
N THR A 40 -9.77 -23.82 -2.33
CA THR A 40 -8.85 -24.80 -2.91
C THR A 40 -8.53 -24.57 -4.39
N ALA A 41 -9.33 -23.78 -5.11
CA ALA A 41 -9.02 -23.37 -6.49
C ALA A 41 -7.77 -22.48 -6.60
N LEU A 42 -7.37 -21.80 -5.51
CA LEU A 42 -6.13 -21.03 -5.41
C LEU A 42 -5.10 -21.70 -4.48
N SER A 43 -5.20 -22.99 -4.18
CA SER A 43 -4.18 -23.66 -3.37
C SER A 43 -2.93 -23.94 -4.20
N PHE A 44 -1.87 -23.14 -4.00
CA PHE A 44 -0.54 -23.37 -4.55
C PHE A 44 0.52 -23.17 -3.47
N GLU A 45 1.64 -23.89 -3.60
CA GLU A 45 2.70 -23.99 -2.57
C GLU A 45 3.25 -22.62 -2.12
N TYR A 46 3.23 -21.63 -3.01
CA TYR A 46 3.75 -20.28 -2.76
C TYR A 46 2.66 -19.20 -2.57
N ARG A 47 1.41 -19.58 -2.29
CA ARG A 47 0.26 -18.65 -2.22
C ARG A 47 0.43 -17.54 -1.21
N ALA A 48 0.83 -17.88 0.01
CA ALA A 48 1.12 -16.91 1.06
C ALA A 48 2.14 -15.84 0.62
N TYR A 49 3.22 -16.27 -0.05
CA TYR A 49 4.26 -15.36 -0.55
C TYR A 49 3.75 -14.47 -1.67
N VAL A 50 2.94 -15.01 -2.59
CA VAL A 50 2.31 -14.24 -3.67
C VAL A 50 1.36 -13.19 -3.11
N LEU A 51 0.53 -13.53 -2.13
CA LEU A 51 -0.37 -12.58 -1.46
C LEU A 51 0.39 -11.48 -0.72
N MET A 52 1.45 -11.84 0.02
CA MET A 52 2.31 -10.86 0.68
C MET A 52 3.00 -9.94 -0.33
N ALA A 53 3.58 -10.49 -1.40
CA ALA A 53 4.22 -9.70 -2.45
C ALA A 53 3.22 -8.77 -3.16
N ALA A 54 2.03 -9.29 -3.50
CA ALA A 54 0.96 -8.50 -4.12
C ALA A 54 0.49 -7.36 -3.21
N GLY A 55 0.33 -7.62 -1.91
CA GLY A 55 -0.02 -6.60 -0.91
C GLY A 55 1.01 -5.46 -0.85
N ILE A 56 2.30 -5.81 -0.79
CA ILE A 56 3.40 -4.84 -0.78
C ILE A 56 3.43 -4.01 -2.07
N VAL A 57 3.26 -4.67 -3.23
CA VAL A 57 3.23 -4.00 -4.54
C VAL A 57 2.02 -3.05 -4.63
N LEU A 58 0.89 -3.38 -4.01
CA LEU A 58 -0.29 -2.51 -3.99
C LEU A 58 -0.14 -1.29 -3.07
N MET A 59 0.68 -1.38 -2.02
CA MET A 59 1.00 -0.24 -1.14
C MET A 59 2.02 0.73 -1.76
N LEU A 60 2.88 0.24 -2.63
CA LEU A 60 3.97 0.99 -3.29
C LEU A 60 3.52 2.33 -3.92
N PRO A 61 2.40 2.41 -4.66
CA PRO A 61 1.90 3.65 -5.24
C PRO A 61 1.58 4.74 -4.20
N LEU A 62 1.02 4.37 -3.04
CA LEU A 62 0.72 5.32 -1.97
C LEU A 62 2.01 5.86 -1.35
N VAL A 63 2.99 4.99 -1.11
CA VAL A 63 4.32 5.38 -0.59
C VAL A 63 5.03 6.32 -1.57
N LEU A 64 5.03 6.01 -2.87
CA LEU A 64 5.62 6.86 -3.91
C LEU A 64 4.91 8.22 -4.00
N TYR A 65 3.58 8.25 -3.87
CA TYR A 65 2.82 9.50 -3.85
C TYR A 65 3.16 10.36 -2.64
N MET A 66 3.25 9.77 -1.45
CA MET A 66 3.69 10.46 -0.23
C MET A 66 5.12 10.97 -0.37
N LEU A 67 6.03 10.17 -0.94
CA LEU A 67 7.42 10.57 -1.14
C LEU A 67 7.55 11.74 -2.12
N ASN A 68 6.83 11.71 -3.25
CA ASN A 68 6.81 12.80 -4.22
C ASN A 68 6.22 14.08 -3.60
N TRP A 69 5.17 13.96 -2.79
CA TRP A 69 4.59 15.09 -2.08
C TRP A 69 5.55 15.67 -1.02
N ALA A 70 6.19 14.80 -0.23
CA ALA A 70 7.18 15.20 0.77
C ALA A 70 8.38 15.90 0.13
N ARG A 71 8.86 15.39 -1.00
CA ARG A 71 9.96 15.98 -1.79
C ARG A 71 9.60 17.35 -2.37
N SER A 72 8.39 17.49 -2.94
CA SER A 72 7.89 18.78 -3.42
C SER A 72 7.80 19.83 -2.30
N ARG A 73 7.42 19.40 -1.08
CA ARG A 73 7.43 20.27 0.11
C ARG A 73 8.84 20.60 0.63
N SER A 74 9.82 19.70 0.50
CA SER A 74 11.21 20.01 0.91
C SER A 74 11.86 21.02 -0.03
N GLU A 75 11.65 20.89 -1.35
CA GLU A 75 12.18 21.85 -2.33
C GLU A 75 11.59 23.25 -2.14
N GLY A 76 10.30 23.35 -1.81
CA GLY A 76 9.66 24.64 -1.47
C GLY A 76 10.14 25.30 -0.18
N ARG A 77 10.89 24.58 0.68
CA ARG A 77 11.42 25.10 1.95
C ARG A 77 12.89 25.53 1.89
N VAL A 78 13.62 25.14 0.85
CA VAL A 78 15.04 25.47 0.67
C VAL A 78 15.25 26.84 0.01
N LEU A 79 14.22 27.39 -0.65
CA LEU A 79 14.27 28.68 -1.34
C LEU A 79 13.65 29.85 -0.55
N LYS A 80 13.49 29.72 0.78
CA LYS A 80 12.87 30.77 1.60
C LYS A 80 13.78 31.26 2.71
#